data_AF-A0A645DZH2-F1
#
_entry.id   AF-A0A645DZH2-F1
#
_cell.length_a   1.000
_cell.length_b   1.000
_cell.length_c   1.000
_cell.angle_alpha   90.00
_cell.angle_beta   90.00
_cell.angle_gamma   90.00
#
_symmetry.space_group_name_H-M   'P 1'
#
loop_
_entity.id
_entity.type
_entity.pdbx_description
1 polymer ?
#
loop_
_entity_poly.entity_id
_entity_poly.type
_entity_poly.pdbx_seq_one_letter_code
_entity_poly.pdbx_strand_id
1 'polypeptide(L)'
;MAYEIYDEIGIPDYLFVPTGNGTMFLGAYYGFKEIGKLPRLIAIQSENCAPIYNKYNNLEEVCPKETLAEGIAIGTPMRIDEIIKGIEESNGDIITVSDNEVKEAKKVLSHMGIYVEYTSAATLAGVNKYFKDSINKDLKIVVPLTGTGLKK
;
A
#
# COMPACT_ATOMS: atom_id res chain seq x y z
N MET A 1 8.22 -12.25 -2.03
CA MET A 1 7.50 -11.15 -2.70
C MET A 1 8.28 -10.48 -3.82
N ALA A 2 9.32 -9.66 -3.58
CA ALA A 2 9.99 -8.94 -4.69
C ALA A 2 10.55 -9.88 -5.78
N TYR A 3 11.28 -10.91 -5.36
CA TYR A 3 11.77 -11.96 -6.26
C TYR A 3 10.66 -12.70 -7.00
N GLU A 4 9.60 -13.11 -6.29
CA GLU A 4 8.44 -13.79 -6.91
C GLU A 4 7.75 -12.91 -7.97
N ILE A 5 7.57 -11.62 -7.69
CA ILE A 5 7.01 -10.68 -8.67
C ILE A 5 7.93 -10.57 -9.89
N TYR A 6 9.25 -10.45 -9.64
CA TYR A 6 10.23 -10.33 -10.71
C TYR A 6 10.28 -11.57 -11.61
N ASP A 7 10.25 -12.77 -11.02
CA ASP A 7 10.29 -14.03 -11.75
C ASP A 7 9.02 -14.23 -12.60
N GLU A 8 7.85 -13.82 -12.10
CA GLU A 8 6.57 -13.99 -12.79
C GLU A 8 6.32 -12.94 -13.89
N ILE A 9 6.60 -11.66 -13.63
CA ILE A 9 6.20 -10.56 -14.53
C ILE A 9 7.30 -9.53 -14.84
N GLY A 10 8.50 -9.71 -14.27
CA GLY A 10 9.57 -8.73 -14.28
C GLY A 10 9.33 -7.59 -13.29
N ILE A 11 9.96 -6.43 -13.54
CA ILE A 11 9.77 -5.24 -12.72
C ILE A 11 8.43 -4.58 -13.09
N PRO A 12 7.46 -4.46 -12.16
CA PRO A 12 6.21 -3.76 -12.45
C PRO A 12 6.44 -2.25 -12.54
N ASP A 13 5.50 -1.52 -13.13
CA ASP A 13 5.54 -0.06 -13.14
C ASP A 13 5.23 0.49 -11.73
N TYR A 14 4.25 -0.13 -11.07
CA TYR A 14 3.80 0.25 -9.73
C TYR A 14 3.61 -0.97 -8.83
N LEU A 15 4.00 -0.80 -7.57
CA LEU A 15 3.67 -1.74 -6.50
C LEU A 15 3.02 -0.96 -5.36
N PHE A 16 1.73 -1.19 -5.16
CA PHE A 16 0.96 -0.59 -4.08
C PHE A 16 1.09 -1.48 -2.84
N VAL A 17 1.45 -0.90 -1.69
CA VAL A 17 1.72 -1.68 -0.47
C VAL A 17 0.97 -1.08 0.71
N PRO A 18 0.16 -1.87 1.45
CA PRO A 18 -0.42 -1.42 2.71
C PRO A 18 0.70 -1.23 3.75
N THR A 19 0.78 -0.04 4.35
CA THR A 19 1.94 0.37 5.15
C THR A 19 1.54 0.86 6.54
N GLY A 20 1.66 -0.02 7.54
CA GLY A 20 1.66 0.32 8.97
C GLY A 20 3.09 0.47 9.49
N ASN A 21 3.63 -0.60 10.07
CA ASN A 21 5.04 -0.65 10.52
C ASN A 21 6.09 -0.70 9.39
N GLY A 22 5.64 -0.82 8.14
CA GLY A 22 6.51 -0.80 6.95
C GLY A 22 7.29 -2.08 6.66
N THR A 23 7.09 -3.20 7.36
CA THR A 23 7.85 -4.44 7.12
C THR A 23 7.75 -4.90 5.66
N MET A 24 6.52 -4.95 5.13
CA MET A 24 6.26 -5.38 3.76
C MET A 24 6.79 -4.39 2.72
N PHE A 25 6.58 -3.09 2.98
CA PHE A 25 7.08 -2.01 2.12
C PHE A 25 8.60 -2.06 2.01
N LEU A 26 9.30 -2.12 3.15
CA LEU A 26 10.75 -2.20 3.19
C LEU A 26 11.28 -3.51 2.59
N GLY A 27 10.58 -4.63 2.82
CA GLY A 27 10.92 -5.90 2.18
C GLY A 27 10.82 -5.82 0.64
N ALA A 28 9.81 -5.12 0.11
CA ALA A 28 9.71 -4.86 -1.32
C ALA A 28 10.85 -3.96 -1.82
N TYR A 29 11.08 -2.85 -1.11
CA TYR A 29 12.13 -1.88 -1.43
C TYR A 29 13.51 -2.53 -1.48
N TYR A 30 13.92 -3.24 -0.42
CA TYR A 30 15.22 -3.89 -0.38
C TYR A 30 15.33 -5.00 -1.42
N GLY A 31 14.30 -5.82 -1.59
CA GLY A 31 14.32 -6.91 -2.57
C GLY A 31 14.47 -6.38 -4.02
N PHE A 32 13.72 -5.34 -4.40
CA PHE A 32 13.88 -4.74 -5.73
C PHE A 32 15.19 -3.96 -5.90
N LYS A 33 15.72 -3.40 -4.81
CA LYS A 33 17.05 -2.78 -4.80
C LYS A 33 18.16 -3.81 -5.06
N GLU A 34 18.04 -5.00 -4.48
CA GLU A 34 18.95 -6.13 -4.74
C GLU A 34 18.82 -6.66 -6.18
N ILE A 35 17.60 -6.68 -6.75
CA ILE A 35 17.36 -7.01 -8.16
C ILE A 35 17.97 -5.96 -9.11
N GLY A 36 18.23 -4.74 -8.62
CA GLY A 36 18.90 -3.66 -9.36
C GLY A 36 17.96 -2.69 -10.06
N LYS A 37 16.65 -2.79 -9.86
CA LYS A 37 15.66 -1.83 -10.37
C LYS A 37 14.43 -1.76 -9.47
N LEU A 38 14.05 -0.54 -9.08
CA LEU A 38 12.85 -0.29 -8.28
C LEU A 38 11.62 -0.06 -9.17
N PRO A 39 10.46 -0.68 -8.87
CA PRO A 39 9.17 -0.18 -9.33
C PRO A 39 8.82 1.10 -8.54
N ARG A 40 7.82 1.87 -8.99
CA ARG A 40 7.27 2.95 -8.15
C ARG A 40 6.54 2.34 -6.96
N LEU A 41 7.06 2.54 -5.75
CA LEU A 41 6.45 2.01 -4.53
C LEU A 41 5.42 3.00 -4.00
N ILE A 42 4.16 2.58 -3.93
CA ILE A 42 3.07 3.41 -3.43
C ILE A 42 2.65 2.90 -2.04
N ALA A 43 2.98 3.64 -0.99
CA ALA A 43 2.58 3.31 0.37
C ALA A 43 1.11 3.71 0.62
N ILE A 44 0.33 2.82 1.23
CA ILE A 44 -1.08 3.06 1.56
C ILE A 44 -1.27 3.10 3.06
N GLN A 45 -1.85 4.20 3.58
CA GLN A 45 -2.28 4.32 4.96
C GLN A 45 -3.79 4.54 5.07
N SER A 46 -4.36 4.28 6.25
CA SER A 46 -5.74 4.71 6.54
C SER A 46 -5.75 6.21 6.83
N GLU A 47 -6.76 6.95 6.37
CA GLU A 47 -6.96 8.36 6.75
C GLU A 47 -7.10 8.55 8.27
N ASN A 48 -7.56 7.53 8.98
CA ASN A 48 -7.70 7.54 10.44
C ASN A 48 -6.37 7.24 11.17
N CYS A 49 -5.35 6.73 10.48
CA CYS A 49 -4.03 6.43 11.05
C CYS A 49 -2.95 6.57 9.97
N ALA A 50 -2.47 7.81 9.79
CA ALA A 50 -1.60 8.18 8.66
C ALA A 50 -0.27 8.89 9.06
N PRO A 51 0.49 8.43 10.08
CA PRO A 51 1.67 9.15 10.55
C PRO A 51 2.79 9.25 9.49
N ILE A 52 2.94 8.27 8.60
CA ILE A 52 3.94 8.28 7.53
C ILE A 52 3.55 9.31 6.48
N TYR A 53 2.28 9.33 6.08
CA TYR A 53 1.74 10.33 5.15
C TYR A 53 1.91 11.75 5.69
N ASN A 54 1.60 11.95 6.98
CA ASN A 54 1.74 13.26 7.62
C ASN A 54 3.20 13.72 7.61
N LYS A 55 4.14 12.84 8.02
CA LYS A 55 5.56 13.17 8.01
C LYS A 55 6.07 13.45 6.59
N TYR A 56 5.73 12.61 5.61
CA TYR A 56 6.14 12.78 4.21
C TYR A 56 5.68 14.11 3.62
N ASN A 57 4.47 14.56 3.96
CA ASN A 57 3.88 15.81 3.46
C ASN A 57 4.12 17.03 4.36
N ASN A 58 4.94 16.92 5.41
CA ASN A 58 5.17 17.96 6.41
C ASN A 58 3.87 18.50 7.05
N LEU A 59 2.93 17.59 7.33
CA LEU A 59 1.68 17.89 8.03
C LEU A 59 1.83 17.62 9.52
N GLU A 60 0.97 18.26 10.32
CA GLU A 60 0.90 18.01 11.76
C GLU A 60 0.52 16.55 12.06
N GLU A 61 1.13 15.99 13.10
CA GLU A 61 0.79 14.65 13.55
C GLU A 61 -0.60 14.64 14.17
N VAL A 62 -1.45 13.73 13.70
CA VAL A 62 -2.82 13.57 14.17
C VAL A 62 -2.90 12.29 14.98
N CYS A 63 -3.53 12.37 16.17
CA CYS A 63 -3.80 11.18 16.97
C CYS A 63 -4.57 10.13 16.15
N PRO A 64 -4.07 8.88 16.08
CA PRO A 64 -4.76 7.80 15.42
C PRO A 64 -6.18 7.60 15.94
N LYS A 65 -7.09 7.29 15.01
CA LYS A 65 -8.47 6.88 15.27
C LYS A 65 -8.66 5.44 14.81
N GLU A 66 -9.76 4.82 15.25
CA GLU A 66 -10.14 3.48 14.81
C GLU A 66 -10.35 3.44 13.29
N THR A 67 -9.95 2.34 12.66
CA THR A 67 -10.11 2.09 11.23
C THR A 67 -10.34 0.60 10.99
N LEU A 68 -11.09 0.28 9.94
CA LEU A 68 -11.29 -1.11 9.52
C LEU A 68 -10.00 -1.79 9.06
N ALA A 69 -9.03 -1.02 8.57
CA ALA A 69 -7.76 -1.54 8.09
C ALA A 69 -6.75 -1.75 9.24
N GLU A 70 -7.12 -2.53 10.24
CA GLU A 70 -6.36 -2.72 11.49
C GLU A 70 -4.89 -3.12 11.28
N GLY A 71 -4.59 -3.92 10.25
CA GLY A 71 -3.23 -4.35 9.93
C GLY A 71 -2.26 -3.21 9.58
N ILE A 72 -2.76 -2.01 9.30
CA ILE A 72 -1.97 -0.80 9.04
C ILE A 72 -2.26 0.34 10.04
N ALA A 73 -3.03 0.08 11.10
CA ALA A 73 -3.35 1.07 12.13
C ALA A 73 -2.19 1.25 13.14
N ILE A 74 -1.03 1.67 12.63
CA ILE A 74 0.18 1.88 13.43
C ILE A 74 0.44 3.37 13.61
N GLY A 75 0.15 3.89 14.81
CA GLY A 75 0.31 5.31 15.14
C GLY A 75 1.75 5.79 15.23
N THR A 76 2.69 4.92 15.60
CA THR A 76 4.10 5.28 15.76
C THR A 76 4.99 4.26 15.05
N PRO A 77 5.14 4.35 13.71
CA PRO A 77 5.96 3.42 12.95
C PRO A 77 7.45 3.64 13.27
N MET A 78 8.12 2.59 13.77
CA MET A 78 9.53 2.70 14.18
C MET A 78 10.50 3.00 13.03
N ARG A 79 10.13 2.68 11.79
CA ARG A 79 11.00 2.78 10.60
C ARG A 79 10.52 3.83 9.60
N ILE A 80 9.87 4.89 10.10
CA ILE A 80 9.24 5.90 9.25
C ILE A 80 10.23 6.54 8.26
N ASP A 81 11.47 6.80 8.68
CA ASP A 81 12.49 7.42 7.84
C ASP A 81 13.00 6.48 6.73
N GLU A 82 13.13 5.19 7.03
CA GLU A 82 13.49 4.18 6.03
C GLU A 82 12.37 4.02 4.99
N ILE A 83 11.11 4.09 5.42
CA ILE A 83 9.95 4.01 4.53
C ILE A 83 9.94 5.22 3.60
N ILE A 84 10.08 6.44 4.13
CA ILE A 84 10.14 7.68 3.34
C ILE A 84 11.28 7.62 2.33
N LYS A 85 12.47 7.19 2.74
CA LYS A 85 13.60 6.98 1.84
C LYS A 85 13.27 6.00 0.71
N GLY A 86 12.60 4.89 1.02
CA GLY A 86 12.18 3.92 0.02
C GLY A 86 11.15 4.49 -0.98
N ILE A 87 10.23 5.34 -0.51
CA ILE A 87 9.29 6.08 -1.36
C ILE A 87 10.09 6.98 -2.33
N GLU A 88 10.97 7.82 -1.80
CA GLU A 88 11.76 8.79 -2.58
C GLU A 88 12.68 8.10 -3.60
N GLU A 89 13.48 7.11 -3.19
CA GLU A 89 14.40 6.39 -4.09
C GLU A 89 13.68 5.60 -5.19
N SER A 90 12.44 5.17 -4.93
CA SER A 90 11.61 4.47 -5.92
C SER A 90 10.85 5.42 -6.86
N ASN A 91 10.98 6.74 -6.68
CA ASN A 91 10.14 7.75 -7.31
C ASN A 91 8.64 7.41 -7.16
N GLY A 92 8.30 6.91 -5.98
CA GLY A 92 6.98 6.45 -5.57
C GLY A 92 6.16 7.55 -4.93
N ASP A 93 5.16 7.14 -4.14
CA ASP A 93 4.27 8.07 -3.44
C ASP A 93 3.70 7.44 -2.17
N ILE A 94 3.00 8.24 -1.36
CA ILE A 94 2.20 7.78 -0.24
C ILE A 94 0.81 8.43 -0.29
N ILE A 95 -0.22 7.59 -0.18
CA ILE A 95 -1.61 8.04 -0.18
C ILE A 95 -2.38 7.44 0.98
N THR A 96 -3.45 8.12 1.36
CA THR A 96 -4.38 7.66 2.38
C THR A 96 -5.70 7.21 1.75
N VAL A 97 -6.38 6.28 2.41
CA VAL A 97 -7.73 5.83 2.04
C VAL A 97 -8.68 5.86 3.23
N SER A 98 -9.92 6.24 2.97
CA SER A 98 -11.01 6.23 3.94
C SER A 98 -11.59 4.82 4.11
N ASP A 99 -12.19 4.54 5.27
CA ASP A 99 -12.88 3.26 5.51
C ASP A 99 -14.03 3.00 4.51
N ASN A 100 -14.62 4.06 3.94
CA ASN A 100 -15.65 3.91 2.89
C ASN A 100 -15.03 3.42 1.57
N GLU A 101 -13.90 4.00 1.15
CA GLU A 101 -13.16 3.53 -0.03
C GLU A 101 -12.70 2.08 0.16
N VAL A 102 -12.24 1.72 1.37
CA VAL A 102 -11.85 0.35 1.72
C VAL A 102 -13.03 -0.63 1.61
N LYS A 103 -14.22 -0.26 2.10
CA LYS A 103 -15.44 -1.09 1.97
C LYS A 103 -15.83 -1.30 0.51
N GLU A 104 -15.80 -0.26 -0.31
CA GLU A 104 -16.13 -0.38 -1.74
C GLU A 104 -15.12 -1.27 -2.48
N ALA A 105 -13.82 -1.09 -2.22
CA ALA A 105 -12.78 -1.96 -2.79
C ALA A 105 -12.95 -3.42 -2.37
N LYS A 106 -13.31 -3.68 -1.10
CA LYS A 106 -13.59 -5.05 -0.62
C LYS A 106 -14.80 -5.66 -1.33
N LYS A 107 -15.86 -4.88 -1.58
CA LYS A 107 -17.02 -5.35 -2.36
C LYS A 107 -16.62 -5.70 -3.78
N VAL A 108 -15.79 -4.88 -4.44
CA VAL A 108 -15.29 -5.17 -5.80
C VAL A 108 -14.53 -6.50 -5.82
N LEU A 109 -13.57 -6.70 -4.92
CA LEU A 109 -12.82 -7.97 -4.81
C LEU A 109 -13.76 -9.16 -4.56
N SER A 110 -14.74 -9.01 -3.68
CA SER A 110 -15.72 -10.06 -3.40
C SER A 110 -16.54 -10.44 -4.64
N HIS A 111 -16.95 -9.48 -5.47
CA HIS A 111 -17.67 -9.78 -6.72
C HIS A 111 -16.78 -10.48 -7.76
N MET A 112 -15.46 -10.36 -7.64
CA MET A 112 -14.48 -11.11 -8.44
C MET A 112 -14.15 -12.49 -7.85
N GLY A 113 -14.81 -12.90 -6.75
CA GLY A 113 -14.54 -14.16 -6.06
C GLY A 113 -13.30 -14.12 -5.14
N ILE A 114 -12.75 -12.93 -4.87
CA ILE A 114 -11.55 -12.75 -4.02
C ILE A 114 -11.99 -12.21 -2.66
N TYR A 115 -12.02 -13.07 -1.65
CA TYR A 115 -12.47 -12.71 -0.31
C TYR A 115 -11.30 -12.38 0.63
N VAL A 116 -11.08 -11.08 0.88
CA VAL A 116 -9.90 -10.54 1.61
C VAL A 116 -10.27 -9.77 2.88
N GLU A 117 -9.32 -9.59 3.80
CA GLU A 117 -9.48 -8.66 4.94
C GLU A 117 -9.50 -7.18 4.48
N TYR A 118 -9.90 -6.26 5.37
CA TYR A 118 -9.98 -4.84 5.04
C TYR A 118 -8.62 -4.20 4.73
N THR A 119 -7.53 -4.62 5.38
CA THR A 119 -6.18 -4.12 5.08
C THR A 119 -5.74 -4.43 3.65
N SER A 120 -6.07 -5.61 3.12
CA SER A 120 -5.82 -5.94 1.71
C SER A 120 -6.68 -5.12 0.76
N ALA A 121 -7.95 -4.90 1.12
CA ALA A 121 -8.85 -4.06 0.33
C ALA A 121 -8.40 -2.59 0.30
N ALA A 122 -7.73 -2.09 1.35
CA ALA A 122 -7.18 -0.75 1.39
C ALA A 122 -6.18 -0.51 0.25
N THR A 123 -5.40 -1.52 -0.14
CA THR A 123 -4.44 -1.41 -1.23
C THR A 123 -5.14 -1.20 -2.58
N LEU A 124 -6.22 -1.93 -2.85
CA LEU A 124 -7.03 -1.71 -4.06
C LEU A 124 -7.76 -0.36 -4.02
N ALA A 125 -8.26 0.06 -2.85
CA ALA A 125 -8.82 1.39 -2.67
C ALA A 125 -7.79 2.47 -3.04
N GLY A 126 -6.53 2.27 -2.66
CA GLY A 126 -5.42 3.14 -3.02
C GLY A 126 -5.19 3.22 -4.53
N VAL A 127 -5.19 2.08 -5.23
CA VAL A 127 -5.10 2.06 -6.70
C VAL A 127 -6.22 2.87 -7.34
N ASN A 128 -7.47 2.62 -6.92
CA ASN A 128 -8.63 3.32 -7.46
C ASN A 128 -8.55 4.84 -7.24
N LYS A 129 -8.08 5.26 -6.06
CA LYS A 129 -7.89 6.68 -5.73
C LYS A 129 -6.74 7.32 -6.50
N TYR A 130 -5.62 6.61 -6.66
CA TYR A 130 -4.42 7.09 -7.33
C TYR A 130 -4.64 7.34 -8.82
N PHE A 131 -5.39 6.45 -9.48
CA PHE A 131 -5.65 6.54 -10.92
C PHE A 131 -7.01 7.15 -11.29
N LYS A 132 -7.83 7.54 -10.30
CA LYS A 132 -9.19 8.14 -10.31
C LYS A 132 -9.94 8.24 -11.65
N ASP A 133 -9.36 8.89 -12.67
CA ASP A 133 -10.01 9.23 -13.94
C ASP A 133 -9.47 8.45 -15.17
N SER A 134 -8.31 7.79 -15.07
CA SER A 134 -7.80 6.91 -16.14
C SER A 134 -6.61 6.08 -15.67
N ILE A 135 -6.69 4.76 -15.89
CA ILE A 135 -5.54 3.86 -15.77
C ILE A 135 -5.10 3.46 -17.18
N ASN A 136 -3.82 3.65 -17.50
CA ASN A 136 -3.27 3.14 -18.75
C ASN A 136 -3.22 1.61 -18.67
N LYS A 137 -3.85 0.93 -19.64
CA LYS A 137 -3.98 -0.54 -19.69
C LYS A 137 -2.64 -1.25 -19.91
N ASP A 138 -1.62 -0.55 -20.38
CA ASP A 138 -0.28 -1.10 -20.59
C ASP A 138 0.56 -1.12 -19.31
N LEU A 139 0.09 -0.51 -18.21
CA LEU A 139 0.80 -0.49 -16.94
C LEU A 139 0.69 -1.84 -16.23
N LYS A 140 1.84 -2.35 -15.77
CA LYS A 140 1.93 -3.47 -14.85
C LYS A 140 1.83 -2.95 -13.42
N ILE A 141 0.71 -3.21 -12.77
CA ILE A 141 0.44 -2.80 -11.40
C ILE A 141 0.28 -4.03 -10.52
N VAL A 142 1.01 -4.06 -9.40
CA VAL A 142 0.90 -5.13 -8.41
C VAL A 142 0.20 -4.63 -7.15
N VAL A 143 -0.76 -5.41 -6.68
CA VAL A 143 -1.57 -5.16 -5.47
C VAL A 143 -1.51 -6.42 -4.59
N PRO A 144 -0.65 -6.44 -3.57
CA PRO A 144 -0.57 -7.57 -2.65
C PRO A 144 -1.82 -7.67 -1.78
N LEU A 145 -2.40 -8.86 -1.73
CA LEU A 145 -3.54 -9.18 -0.86
C LEU A 145 -3.03 -9.92 0.38
N THR A 146 -2.73 -9.15 1.43
CA THR A 146 -2.01 -9.57 2.64
C THR A 146 -2.75 -10.54 3.57
N GLY A 147 -4.07 -10.66 3.44
CA GLY A 147 -4.86 -11.51 4.33
C GLY A 147 -6.20 -11.91 3.77
N THR A 148 -6.65 -13.09 4.18
CA THR A 148 -7.95 -13.65 3.78
C THR A 148 -9.07 -13.00 4.60
N GLY A 149 -10.26 -12.91 4.01
CA GLY A 149 -11.46 -12.44 4.73
C GLY A 149 -11.98 -13.44 5.77
N LEU A 150 -11.32 -14.59 5.94
CA LEU A 150 -11.68 -15.65 6.89
C LEU A 150 -11.08 -15.45 8.28
N LYS A 151 -10.17 -14.47 8.43
CA LYS A 151 -9.72 -14.07 9.76
C LYS A 151 -10.90 -13.51 10.55
N LYS A 152 -11.05 -14.01 11.78
CA LYS A 152 -12.06 -13.57 12.74
C LYS A 152 -11.79 -12.15 13.22
#